data_AF-A0A226NML0-F1
#
_entry.id   AF-A0A226NML0-F1
#
_cell.length_a   1.000
_cell.length_b   1.000
_cell.length_c   1.000
_cell.angle_alpha   90.00
_cell.angle_beta   90.00
_cell.angle_gamma   90.00
#
_symmetry.space_group_name_H-M   'P 1'
#
loop_
_entity.id
_entity.type
_entity.pdbx_description
1 polymer ?
#
loop_
_entity_poly.entity_id
_entity_poly.type
_entity_poly.pdbx_seq_one_letter_code
_entity_poly.pdbx_strand_id
1 'polypeptide(L)'
;DYCASKFGAVGFHESLSHELKAAEKDGIKTTLVCPYLVDTGMFRGCRIRKEIEPFLPPLKPEYCVKQAMRAILTDQPMICTPRLMYMVTFMKSILPFEAVVCMYRFLGADKCMYPFIAQRKQATNNNEAKNGI
;
A
#
# COMPACT_ATOMS: atom_id res chain seq x y z
N ASP A 1 -9.18 2.83 -8.90
CA ASP A 1 -9.39 3.67 -7.69
C ASP A 1 -8.50 3.32 -6.51
N TYR A 2 -8.28 2.04 -6.17
CA TYR A 2 -7.45 1.65 -5.00
C TYR A 2 -6.08 2.37 -4.90
N CYS A 3 -5.23 2.28 -5.93
CA CYS A 3 -3.89 2.89 -5.89
C CYS A 3 -3.95 4.42 -5.82
N ALA A 4 -4.90 5.05 -6.53
CA ALA A 4 -5.09 6.49 -6.52
C ALA A 4 -5.50 6.98 -5.12
N SER A 5 -6.47 6.30 -4.47
CA SER A 5 -6.89 6.64 -3.11
C SER A 5 -5.76 6.45 -2.08
N LYS A 6 -4.93 5.40 -2.22
CA LYS A 6 -3.77 5.21 -1.34
C LYS A 6 -2.70 6.27 -1.53
N PHE A 7 -2.44 6.69 -2.76
CA PHE A 7 -1.52 7.79 -3.04
C PHE A 7 -2.07 9.13 -2.51
N GLY A 8 -3.38 9.36 -2.65
CA GLY A 8 -4.05 10.52 -2.06
C GLY A 8 -3.93 10.58 -0.53
N ALA A 9 -4.02 9.44 0.16
CA ALA A 9 -3.81 9.37 1.61
C ALA A 9 -2.36 9.72 2.02
N VAL A 10 -1.37 9.33 1.22
CA VAL A 10 0.04 9.71 1.46
C VAL A 10 0.22 11.22 1.32
N GLY A 11 -0.24 11.80 0.21
CA GLY A 11 -0.13 13.25 -0.01
C GLY A 11 -0.89 14.08 1.02
N PHE A 12 -2.08 13.62 1.43
CA PHE A 12 -2.83 14.25 2.52
C PHE A 12 -2.06 14.22 3.84
N HIS A 13 -1.49 13.07 4.20
CA HIS A 13 -0.68 12.95 5.41
C HIS A 13 0.52 13.89 5.37
N GLU A 14 1.27 13.91 4.27
CA GLU A 14 2.45 14.77 4.12
C GLU A 14 2.11 16.26 4.26
N SER A 15 1.02 16.73 3.62
CA SER A 15 0.55 18.11 3.74
C SER A 15 0.16 18.46 5.17
N LEU A 16 -0.69 17.64 5.79
CA LEU A 16 -1.19 17.87 7.15
C LEU A 16 -0.06 17.87 8.19
N SER A 17 0.85 16.89 8.11
CA SER A 17 2.01 16.81 9.00
C SER A 17 2.92 18.04 8.86
N HIS A 18 3.05 18.59 7.66
CA HIS A 18 3.83 19.80 7.42
C HIS A 18 3.13 21.03 8.00
N GLU A 19 1.81 21.18 7.80
CA GLU A 19 1.00 22.27 8.34
C GLU A 19 1.04 22.30 9.88
N LEU A 20 0.92 21.15 10.54
CA LEU A 20 1.00 21.04 12.00
C LEU A 20 2.36 21.48 12.56
N LYS A 21 3.45 21.12 11.87
CA LYS A 21 4.81 21.55 12.23
C LYS A 21 5.01 23.05 12.02
N ALA A 22 4.53 23.57 10.89
CA ALA A 22 4.61 25.00 10.59
C ALA A 22 3.79 25.85 11.58
N ALA A 23 2.70 25.31 12.13
CA ALA A 23 1.87 25.93 13.14
C ALA A 23 2.34 25.67 14.60
N GLU A 24 3.54 25.10 14.78
CA GLU A 24 4.15 24.80 16.08
C GLU A 24 3.24 23.93 16.99
N LYS A 25 2.47 23.01 16.39
CA LYS A 25 1.56 22.10 17.10
C LYS A 25 2.25 20.81 17.52
N ASP A 26 3.27 20.91 18.38
CA ASP A 26 4.09 19.76 18.80
C ASP A 26 3.32 18.69 19.58
N GLY A 27 2.15 19.01 20.14
CA GLY A 27 1.28 18.06 20.85
C GLY A 27 0.51 17.10 19.92
N ILE A 28 0.50 17.34 18.61
CA ILE A 28 -0.23 16.51 17.64
C ILE A 28 0.77 15.71 16.82
N LYS A 29 0.78 14.39 17.01
CA LYS A 29 1.64 13.46 16.25
C LYS A 29 0.82 12.74 15.19
N THR A 30 1.45 12.47 14.06
CA THR A 30 0.83 11.82 12.90
C THR A 30 1.70 10.64 12.47
N THR A 31 1.09 9.49 12.19
CA THR A 31 1.80 8.28 11.71
C THR A 31 1.18 7.78 10.41
N LEU A 32 1.99 7.69 9.35
CA LEU A 32 1.62 7.08 8.08
C LEU A 32 1.98 5.60 8.08
N VAL A 33 0.97 4.74 7.91
CA VAL A 33 1.17 3.28 7.84
C VAL A 33 1.05 2.82 6.40
N CYS A 34 2.17 2.34 5.84
CA CYS A 34 2.27 1.85 4.46
C CYS A 34 2.63 0.35 4.46
N PRO A 35 1.66 -0.54 4.68
CA PRO A 35 1.91 -1.96 4.56
C PRO A 35 1.94 -2.37 3.08
N TYR A 36 2.76 -3.38 2.79
CA TYR A 36 2.66 -4.19 1.59
C TYR A 36 1.36 -5.05 1.66
N LEU A 37 1.21 -6.00 0.74
CA LEU A 37 0.09 -6.92 0.71
C LEU A 37 -0.10 -7.59 2.08
N VAL A 38 -1.29 -7.45 2.65
CA VAL A 38 -1.68 -8.09 3.91
C VAL A 38 -2.67 -9.21 3.61
N ASP A 39 -2.42 -10.40 4.16
CA ASP A 39 -3.26 -11.58 3.93
C ASP A 39 -4.52 -11.56 4.80
N THR A 40 -5.40 -10.59 4.53
CA THR A 40 -6.74 -10.47 5.14
C THR A 40 -7.83 -11.12 4.27
N GLY A 41 -7.44 -11.79 3.19
CA GLY A 41 -8.35 -12.25 2.13
C GLY A 41 -8.73 -11.17 1.10
N MET A 42 -8.50 -9.87 1.38
CA MET A 42 -8.80 -8.78 0.44
C MET A 42 -8.03 -8.90 -0.87
N PHE A 43 -6.76 -9.32 -0.83
CA PHE A 43 -5.88 -9.40 -1.99
C PHE A 43 -5.67 -10.83 -2.50
N ARG A 44 -6.64 -11.72 -2.27
CA ARG A 44 -6.51 -13.13 -2.66
C ARG A 44 -6.26 -13.25 -4.17
N GLY A 45 -5.14 -13.88 -4.53
CA GLY A 45 -4.72 -14.06 -5.92
C GLY A 45 -3.90 -12.91 -6.51
N CYS A 46 -3.69 -11.80 -5.77
CA CYS A 46 -2.67 -10.83 -6.14
C CYS A 46 -1.30 -11.47 -5.99
N ARG A 47 -0.53 -11.51 -7.07
CA ARG A 47 0.84 -12.02 -7.05
C ARG A 47 1.74 -11.06 -7.80
N ILE A 48 2.92 -10.85 -7.24
CA ILE A 48 4.05 -10.25 -7.94
C ILE A 48 4.78 -11.34 -8.73
N ARG A 49 5.88 -11.00 -9.39
CA ARG A 49 6.70 -11.95 -10.12
C ARG A 49 7.10 -13.15 -9.23
N LYS A 50 6.96 -14.38 -9.75
CA LYS A 50 7.14 -15.63 -8.97
C LYS A 50 8.53 -15.76 -8.33
N GLU A 51 9.55 -15.21 -8.97
CA GLU A 51 10.93 -15.23 -8.49
C GLU A 51 11.14 -14.29 -7.28
N ILE A 52 10.26 -13.30 -7.11
CA ILE A 52 10.33 -12.27 -6.08
C ILE A 52 9.38 -12.59 -4.92
N GLU A 53 8.32 -13.36 -5.20
CA GLU A 53 7.31 -13.79 -4.22
C GLU A 53 7.92 -14.41 -2.93
N PRO A 54 8.97 -15.26 -2.97
CA PRO A 54 9.61 -15.77 -1.75
C PRO A 54 10.28 -14.69 -0.88
N PHE A 55 10.74 -13.60 -1.51
CA PHE A 55 11.40 -12.49 -0.82
C PHE A 55 10.40 -11.43 -0.31
N LEU A 56 9.22 -11.36 -0.93
CA LEU A 56 8.15 -10.44 -0.57
C LEU A 56 6.81 -11.18 -0.42
N PRO A 57 6.70 -12.10 0.57
CA PRO A 57 5.46 -12.78 0.85
C PRO A 57 4.42 -11.81 1.43
N PRO A 58 3.11 -12.11 1.29
CA PRO A 58 2.06 -11.37 1.99
C PRO A 58 2.29 -11.36 3.50
N LEU A 59 1.99 -10.22 4.12
CA LEU A 59 2.12 -10.00 5.56
C LEU A 59 0.96 -10.64 6.32
N LYS A 60 1.28 -11.25 7.46
CA LYS A 60 0.25 -11.66 8.43
C LYS A 60 -0.44 -10.40 9.01
N PRO A 61 -1.78 -10.38 9.15
CA PRO A 61 -2.51 -9.25 9.71
C PRO A 61 -2.01 -8.83 11.10
N GLU A 62 -1.75 -9.80 11.98
CA GLU A 62 -1.31 -9.55 13.37
C GLU A 62 0.06 -8.86 13.40
N TYR A 63 0.95 -9.24 12.48
CA TYR A 63 2.25 -8.61 12.35
C TYR A 63 2.12 -7.16 11.87
N CYS A 64 1.28 -6.93 10.85
CA CYS A 64 1.01 -5.58 10.35
C CYS A 64 0.45 -4.66 11.44
N VAL A 65 -0.54 -5.14 12.20
CA VAL A 65 -1.13 -4.40 13.33
C VAL A 65 -0.09 -4.13 14.40
N LYS A 66 0.74 -5.11 14.76
CA LYS A 66 1.81 -4.93 15.75
C LYS A 66 2.82 -3.87 15.33
N GLN A 67 3.22 -3.83 14.06
CA GLN A 67 4.12 -2.79 13.55
C GLN A 67 3.45 -1.41 13.53
N ALA A 68 2.18 -1.33 13.10
CA ALA A 68 1.41 -0.09 13.10
C ALA A 68 1.25 0.48 14.51
N MET A 69 0.83 -0.34 15.48
CA MET A 69 0.70 0.06 16.88
C MET A 69 2.02 0.52 17.47
N ARG A 70 3.12 -0.19 17.18
CA ARG A 70 4.46 0.22 17.61
C ARG A 70 4.82 1.59 17.03
N ALA A 71 4.57 1.84 15.75
CA ALA A 71 4.87 3.12 15.12
C ALA A 71 4.07 4.27 15.75
N ILE A 72 2.78 4.05 16.02
CA ILE A 72 1.91 5.02 16.71
C ILE A 72 2.44 5.31 18.11
N LEU A 73 2.74 4.28 18.91
CA LEU A 73 3.21 4.42 20.30
C LEU A 73 4.62 5.03 20.43
N THR A 74 5.37 5.10 19.33
CA THR A 74 6.73 5.66 19.31
C THR A 74 6.83 6.91 18.45
N ASP A 75 5.69 7.56 18.16
CA ASP A 75 5.57 8.79 17.37
C ASP A 75 6.33 8.72 16.03
N GLN A 76 6.40 7.54 15.41
CA GLN A 76 7.06 7.39 14.13
C GLN A 76 6.21 8.06 13.04
N PRO A 77 6.80 8.98 12.24
CA PRO A 77 6.04 9.70 11.22
C PRO A 77 5.59 8.77 10.09
N MET A 78 6.37 7.73 9.76
CA MET A 78 6.05 6.79 8.68
C MET A 78 6.61 5.40 8.94
N ILE A 79 5.79 4.38 8.73
CA ILE A 79 6.20 2.97 8.75
C ILE A 79 5.87 2.26 7.43
N CYS A 80 6.90 1.75 6.75
CA CYS A 80 6.75 0.84 5.60
C CYS A 80 7.05 -0.59 6.01
N THR A 81 6.12 -1.51 5.75
CA THR A 81 6.26 -2.93 6.12
C THR A 81 6.07 -3.82 4.89
N PRO A 82 6.97 -4.75 4.56
CA PRO A 82 8.27 -5.01 5.19
C PRO A 82 9.26 -3.86 4.93
N ARG A 83 10.32 -3.75 5.73
CA ARG A 83 11.30 -2.65 5.63
C ARG A 83 11.96 -2.53 4.25
N LEU A 84 12.02 -3.62 3.47
CA LEU A 84 12.49 -3.57 2.09
C LEU A 84 11.70 -2.57 1.21
N MET A 85 10.43 -2.30 1.55
CA MET A 85 9.61 -1.32 0.85
C MET A 85 10.17 0.10 0.94
N TYR A 86 10.95 0.46 1.97
CA TYR A 86 11.62 1.75 2.02
C TYR A 86 12.61 1.92 0.86
N MET A 87 13.29 0.85 0.44
CA MET A 87 14.20 0.91 -0.71
C MET A 87 13.43 1.16 -2.00
N VAL A 88 12.26 0.54 -2.18
CA VAL A 88 11.41 0.76 -3.36
C VAL A 88 10.90 2.20 -3.40
N THR A 89 10.45 2.73 -2.26
CA THR A 89 10.03 4.14 -2.14
C THR A 89 11.18 5.08 -2.44
N PHE A 90 12.38 4.82 -1.90
CA PHE A 90 13.57 5.61 -2.15
C PHE A 90 13.99 5.59 -3.63
N MET A 91 13.99 4.42 -4.26
CA MET A 91 14.28 4.27 -5.69
C MET A 91 13.28 5.06 -6.55
N LYS A 92 11.99 5.02 -6.21
CA LYS A 92 10.96 5.80 -6.91
C LYS A 92 11.23 7.31 -6.85
N SER A 93 11.80 7.81 -5.76
CA SER A 93 12.09 9.25 -5.60
C SER A 93 13.30 9.72 -6.41
N ILE A 94 14.23 8.83 -6.77
CA ILE A 94 15.47 9.17 -7.49
C ILE A 94 15.39 8.85 -8.98
N LEU A 95 14.69 7.77 -9.34
CA LEU A 95 14.64 7.28 -10.71
C LEU A 95 13.71 8.14 -11.59
N PRO A 96 14.06 8.36 -12.87
CA PRO A 96 13.14 8.96 -13.82
C PRO A 96 11.91 8.07 -14.03
N PHE A 97 10.79 8.68 -14.40
CA PHE A 97 9.49 8.01 -14.50
C PHE A 97 9.55 6.71 -15.33
N GLU A 98 10.21 6.73 -16.48
CA GLU A 98 10.35 5.54 -17.34
C GLU A 98 11.09 4.39 -16.66
N ALA A 99 12.12 4.69 -15.87
CA ALA A 99 12.84 3.67 -15.10
C ALA A 99 11.96 3.11 -13.98
N VAL A 100 11.13 3.94 -13.34
CA VAL A 100 10.15 3.50 -12.35
C VAL A 100 9.11 2.57 -12.98
N VAL A 101 8.60 2.91 -14.17
CA VAL A 101 7.67 2.05 -14.94
C VAL A 101 8.34 0.72 -15.28
N CYS A 102 9.59 0.75 -15.75
CA CYS A 102 10.37 -0.45 -16.05
C CYS A 102 10.56 -1.33 -14.80
N MET A 103 10.92 -0.73 -13.67
CA MET A 103 11.04 -1.41 -12.38
C MET A 103 9.73 -2.09 -11.97
N TYR A 104 8.59 -1.39 -12.02
CA TYR A 104 7.29 -1.99 -11.69
C TYR A 104 6.93 -3.17 -12.59
N ARG A 105 7.22 -3.09 -13.90
CA ARG A 105 7.04 -4.19 -14.85
C ARG A 105 7.95 -5.37 -14.53
N PHE A 106 9.22 -5.12 -14.23
CA PHE A 106 10.19 -6.14 -13.86
C PHE A 106 9.80 -6.87 -12.56
N LEU A 107 9.28 -6.13 -11.58
CA LEU A 107 8.79 -6.69 -10.32
C LEU A 107 7.42 -7.40 -10.45
N GLY A 108 6.74 -7.25 -11.60
CA GLY A 108 5.37 -7.74 -11.81
C GLY A 108 4.32 -7.02 -10.95
N ALA A 109 4.64 -5.82 -10.48
CA ALA A 109 3.78 -5.04 -9.58
C ALA A 109 2.78 -4.15 -10.33
N ASP A 110 2.96 -3.93 -11.64
CA ASP A 110 2.03 -3.19 -12.50
C ASP A 110 0.69 -3.92 -12.68
N LYS A 111 0.71 -5.25 -12.70
CA LYS A 111 -0.47 -6.12 -12.93
C LYS A 111 -0.93 -6.90 -11.70
N CYS A 112 -0.26 -6.74 -10.55
CA CYS A 112 -0.54 -7.55 -9.36
C CYS A 112 -2.00 -7.43 -8.87
N MET A 113 -2.66 -6.29 -9.13
CA MET A 113 -4.04 -6.00 -8.74
C MET A 113 -5.10 -6.52 -9.72
N TYR A 114 -4.72 -7.02 -10.91
CA TYR A 114 -5.68 -7.44 -11.93
C TYR A 114 -6.61 -8.58 -11.46
N PRO A 115 -6.10 -9.63 -10.77
CA PRO A 115 -6.95 -10.70 -10.23
C PRO A 115 -7.98 -10.17 -9.22
N PHE A 116 -7.60 -9.22 -8.37
CA PHE A 116 -8.50 -8.57 -7.41
C PHE A 116 -9.64 -7.82 -8.13
N ILE A 117 -9.30 -7.04 -9.16
CA ILE A 117 -10.28 -6.29 -9.94
C ILE A 117 -11.25 -7.26 -10.66
N ALA A 118 -10.73 -8.36 -11.20
CA ALA A 118 -11.55 -9.37 -11.87
C ALA A 118 -12.56 -10.03 -10.92
N GLN A 119 -12.13 -10.42 -9.71
CA GLN A 119 -13.02 -10.98 -8.70
C GLN A 119 -14.14 -10.01 -8.29
N ARG A 120 -13.81 -8.72 -8.12
CA ARG A 120 -14.80 -7.69 -7.79
C ARG A 120 -15.82 -7.50 -8.92
N LYS A 121 -15.37 -7.45 -10.18
CA LYS A 121 -16.27 -7.37 -11.35
C LYS A 121 -17.23 -8.57 -11.41
N GLN A 122 -16.73 -9.79 -11.19
CA GLN A 122 -17.58 -10.99 -11.15
C GLN A 122 -18.61 -10.93 -10.03
N ALA A 123 -18.23 -10.48 -8.84
CA ALA A 123 -19.16 -10.33 -7.71
C ALA A 123 -20.26 -9.30 -8.00
N THR A 124 -19.93 -8.16 -8.62
CA THR A 124 -20.91 -7.14 -9.02
C THR A 124 -21.88 -7.70 -10.06
N ASN A 125 -21.37 -8.30 -11.13
CA ASN A 125 -22.21 -8.88 -12.20
C ASN A 125 -23.16 -9.97 -11.65
N ASN A 126 -22.69 -10.82 -10.74
CA ASN A 126 -23.50 -11.86 -10.12
C ASN A 126 -24.60 -11.29 -9.20
N ASN A 127 -24.37 -10.14 -8.56
CA ASN A 127 -25.36 -9.48 -7.73
C ASN A 127 -26.42 -8.76 -8.59
N GLU A 128 -26.03 -8.15 -9.71
CA GLU A 128 -26.95 -7.55 -10.67
C GLU A 128 -27.85 -8.62 -11.31
N ALA A 129 -27.28 -9.77 -11.70
CA ALA A 129 -28.05 -10.89 -12.22
C ALA A 129 -29.04 -11.49 -11.21
N LYS A 130 -28.75 -11.41 -9.90
CA LYS A 130 -29.65 -11.88 -8.84
C LYS A 130 -30.75 -10.88 -8.46
N ASN A 131 -30.50 -9.59 -8.63
CA ASN A 131 -31.45 -8.52 -8.30
C ASN A 131 -32.33 -8.10 -9.50
N GLY A 132 -32.03 -8.61 -10.70
CA GLY A 132 -32.80 -8.38 -11.94
C GLY A 132 -33.81 -9.49 -12.28
N ILE A 133 -34.12 -10.37 -11.33
CA ILE A 133 -35.21 -11.37 -11.36
C ILE A 133 -36.19 -11.01 -10.24
#